data_AF-A0A847QFJ2-F1
#
_entry.id   AF-A0A847QFJ2-F1
#
_cell.length_a   1.000
_cell.length_b   1.000
_cell.length_c   1.000
_cell.angle_alpha   90.00
_cell.angle_beta   90.00
_cell.angle_gamma   90.00
#
_symmetry.space_group_name_H-M   'P 1'
#
loop_
_entity.id
_entity.type
_entity.pdbx_description
1 polymer ?
#
loop_
_entity_poly.entity_id
_entity_poly.type
_entity_poly.pdbx_seq_one_letter_code
_entity_poly.pdbx_strand_id
1 'polypeptide(L)'
;MELKNFMEDLVFQHLDRIIASDPRVCNCEKCRYDVAALALNFLPPRYVVTYKGETYTKVKALEQQFTIDIITAITHALKIVTSEPHHH
;
A
#
# COMPACT_ATOMS: atom_id res chain seq x y z
N MET A 1 -8.70 -21.32 2.28
CA MET A 1 -9.01 -20.20 3.18
C MET A 1 -7.70 -19.57 3.56
N GLU A 2 -7.62 -18.25 3.54
CA GLU A 2 -6.40 -17.51 3.88
C GLU A 2 -6.77 -16.33 4.78
N LEU A 3 -6.00 -16.11 5.85
CA LEU A 3 -6.06 -14.94 6.72
C LEU A 3 -5.06 -13.92 6.19
N LYS A 4 -5.52 -12.75 5.77
CA LYS A 4 -4.66 -11.70 5.21
C LYS A 4 -5.13 -10.32 5.60
N ASN A 5 -4.19 -9.38 5.77
CA ASN A 5 -4.50 -7.96 5.86
C ASN A 5 -4.75 -7.40 4.46
N PHE A 6 -6.00 -7.04 4.17
CA PHE A 6 -6.38 -6.55 2.84
C PHE A 6 -5.86 -5.15 2.53
N MET A 7 -5.40 -4.41 3.54
CA MET A 7 -4.71 -3.15 3.31
C MET A 7 -3.42 -3.35 2.51
N GLU A 8 -2.77 -4.52 2.59
CA GLU A 8 -1.56 -4.82 1.81
C GLU A 8 -1.84 -4.74 0.30
N ASP A 9 -2.89 -5.39 -0.17
CA ASP A 9 -3.26 -5.39 -1.58
C ASP A 9 -3.63 -4.00 -2.07
N LEU A 10 -4.42 -3.26 -1.29
CA LEU A 10 -4.83 -1.90 -1.64
C LEU A 10 -3.63 -0.95 -1.68
N VAL A 11 -2.72 -1.06 -0.72
CA VAL A 11 -1.48 -0.25 -0.70
C VAL A 11 -0.66 -0.51 -1.96
N PHE A 12 -0.41 -1.76 -2.32
CA PHE A 12 0.36 -2.08 -3.54
C PHE A 12 -0.34 -1.63 -4.83
N GLN A 13 -1.67 -1.76 -4.91
CA GLN A 13 -2.45 -1.27 -6.06
C GLN A 13 -2.31 0.23 -6.28
N HIS A 14 -2.32 1.02 -5.19
CA HIS A 14 -2.16 2.47 -5.28
C HIS A 14 -0.69 2.91 -5.39
N LEU A 15 0.24 2.18 -4.78
CA LEU A 15 1.67 2.49 -4.76
C LEU A 15 2.23 2.60 -6.17
N ASP A 16 1.94 1.61 -7.02
CA ASP A 16 2.47 1.55 -8.38
C ASP A 16 2.02 2.75 -9.23
N ARG A 17 0.75 3.15 -9.06
CA ARG A 17 0.21 4.33 -9.73
C ARG A 17 0.86 5.63 -9.24
N ILE A 18 1.13 5.73 -7.94
CA ILE A 18 1.72 6.94 -7.34
C ILE A 18 3.19 7.06 -7.74
N ILE A 19 3.98 5.97 -7.65
CA ILE A 19 5.39 5.99 -8.08
C ILE A 19 5.49 6.34 -9.57
N ALA A 20 4.63 5.76 -10.41
CA ALA A 20 4.62 6.07 -11.85
C ALA A 20 4.30 7.54 -12.17
N SER A 21 3.70 8.29 -11.22
CA SER A 21 3.38 9.70 -11.40
C SER A 21 4.56 10.65 -11.15
N ASP A 22 5.64 10.21 -10.49
CA ASP A 22 6.84 11.00 -10.24
C ASP A 22 8.11 10.23 -10.61
N PRO A 23 8.72 10.53 -11.77
CA PRO A 23 9.94 9.86 -12.24
C PRO A 23 11.17 10.01 -11.32
N ARG A 24 11.12 10.94 -10.35
CA ARG A 24 12.23 11.17 -9.41
C ARG A 24 12.24 10.17 -8.26
N VAL A 25 11.14 9.47 -8.03
CA VAL A 25 11.02 8.46 -6.99
C VAL A 25 11.69 7.16 -7.45
N CYS A 26 12.49 6.54 -6.59
CA CYS A 26 13.04 5.23 -6.90
C CYS A 26 11.96 4.15 -6.90
N ASN A 27 11.95 3.33 -7.94
CA ASN A 27 11.02 2.22 -8.10
C ASN A 27 11.66 0.83 -7.86
N CYS A 28 12.81 0.76 -7.18
CA CYS A 28 13.41 -0.53 -6.85
C CYS A 28 12.56 -1.28 -5.82
N GLU A 29 12.67 -2.61 -5.80
CA GLU A 29 11.89 -3.48 -4.92
C GLU A 29 12.04 -3.09 -3.45
N LYS A 30 13.27 -2.78 -3.00
CA LYS A 30 13.54 -2.37 -1.61
C LYS A 30 12.80 -1.09 -1.22
N CYS A 31 12.89 -0.03 -2.02
CA CYS A 31 12.17 1.21 -1.76
C CYS A 31 10.65 1.03 -1.77
N ARG A 32 10.12 0.20 -2.68
CA ARG A 32 8.69 -0.11 -2.72
C ARG A 32 8.22 -0.78 -1.43
N TYR A 33 8.98 -1.75 -0.93
CA TYR A 33 8.65 -2.42 0.33
C TYR A 33 8.81 -1.50 1.54
N ASP A 34 9.83 -0.64 1.58
CA ASP A 34 9.99 0.35 2.66
C ASP A 34 8.80 1.31 2.71
N VAL A 35 8.35 1.81 1.54
CA VAL A 35 7.17 2.68 1.45
C VAL A 35 5.91 1.94 1.89
N ALA A 36 5.70 0.72 1.40
CA ALA A 36 4.55 -0.09 1.78
C ALA A 36 4.51 -0.39 3.29
N ALA A 37 5.66 -0.74 3.88
CA ALA A 37 5.76 -1.01 5.31
C ALA A 37 5.44 0.23 6.16
N LEU A 38 5.98 1.39 5.82
CA LEU A 38 5.67 2.64 6.50
C LEU A 38 4.19 3.02 6.36
N ALA A 39 3.61 2.86 5.16
CA ALA A 39 2.20 3.13 4.93
C ALA A 39 1.30 2.17 5.74
N LEU A 40 1.61 0.88 5.74
CA LEU A 40 0.84 -0.14 6.47
C LEU A 40 0.95 0.01 7.99
N ASN A 41 2.08 0.47 8.51
CA ASN A 41 2.24 0.79 9.94
C ASN A 41 1.40 2.01 10.36
N PHE A 42 1.09 2.92 9.43
CA PHE A 42 0.25 4.08 9.68
C PHE A 42 -1.26 3.77 9.53
N LEU A 43 -1.60 2.82 8.65
CA LEU A 43 -2.99 2.46 8.37
C LEU A 43 -3.53 1.43 9.38
N PRO A 44 -4.84 1.48 9.72
CA PRO A 44 -5.44 0.46 10.56
C PRO A 44 -5.46 -0.90 9.82
N PRO A 45 -4.94 -1.99 10.41
CA PRO A 45 -4.94 -3.29 9.75
C PRO A 45 -6.37 -3.83 9.58
N ARG A 46 -6.63 -4.48 8.43
CA ARG A 46 -7.94 -5.08 8.10
C ARG A 46 -7.76 -6.54 7.72
N TYR A 47 -7.71 -7.39 8.72
CA TYR A 47 -7.64 -8.83 8.54
C TYR A 47 -9.02 -9.42 8.23
N VAL A 48 -9.11 -10.19 7.14
CA VAL A 48 -10.27 -11.03 6.88
C VAL A 48 -9.84 -12.43 6.44
N VAL A 49 -10.69 -13.41 6.73
CA VAL A 49 -10.55 -14.79 6.27
C VAL A 49 -11.42 -14.97 5.04
N THR A 50 -10.84 -15.47 3.95
CA THR A 50 -11.55 -15.57 2.67
C THR A 50 -11.19 -16.85 1.91
N TYR A 51 -12.16 -17.34 1.13
CA TYR A 51 -11.93 -18.30 0.05
C TYR A 51 -11.62 -17.52 -1.23
N LYS A 52 -10.75 -18.03 -2.12
CA LYS A 52 -10.19 -17.31 -3.29
C LYS A 52 -11.18 -16.52 -4.18
N GLY A 53 -12.50 -16.74 -4.09
CA GLY A 53 -13.55 -16.06 -4.87
C GLY A 53 -14.48 -15.07 -4.14
N GLU A 54 -14.63 -15.09 -2.81
CA GLU A 54 -15.61 -14.25 -2.07
C GLU A 54 -15.09 -12.84 -1.70
N THR A 55 -13.88 -12.53 -2.16
CA THR A 55 -13.07 -11.43 -1.64
C THR A 55 -13.39 -10.08 -2.27
N TYR A 56 -13.76 -10.07 -3.56
CA TYR A 56 -13.73 -8.85 -4.36
C TYR A 56 -14.71 -7.77 -3.89
N THR A 57 -15.92 -8.16 -3.47
CA THR A 57 -16.95 -7.21 -2.99
C THR A 57 -16.54 -6.55 -1.67
N LYS A 58 -15.94 -7.32 -0.75
CA LYS A 58 -15.44 -6.80 0.53
C LYS A 58 -14.25 -5.87 0.32
N VAL A 59 -13.36 -6.21 -0.61
CA VAL A 59 -12.21 -5.38 -0.97
C VAL A 59 -12.63 -4.06 -1.57
N LYS A 60 -13.56 -4.05 -2.53
CA LYS A 60 -14.05 -2.79 -3.12
C LYS A 60 -14.72 -1.86 -2.11
N ALA A 61 -15.47 -2.42 -1.16
CA ALA A 61 -16.07 -1.62 -0.10
C ALA A 61 -15.00 -0.97 0.80
N LEU A 62 -13.96 -1.74 1.18
CA LEU A 62 -12.82 -1.24 1.94
C LEU A 62 -12.03 -0.19 1.14
N GLU A 63 -11.75 -0.45 -0.13
CA GLU A 63 -11.05 0.47 -1.03
C GLU A 63 -11.75 1.82 -1.07
N GLN A 64 -13.07 1.84 -1.33
CA GLN A 64 -13.86 3.08 -1.39
C GLN A 64 -13.83 3.86 -0.07
N GLN A 65 -13.76 3.16 1.07
CA GLN A 65 -13.68 3.79 2.39
C GLN A 65 -12.29 4.36 2.69
N PHE A 66 -11.21 3.68 2.29
CA PHE A 66 -9.84 3.99 2.73
C PHE A 66 -8.95 4.62 1.65
N THR A 67 -9.45 4.82 0.42
CA THR A 67 -8.63 5.34 -0.70
C THR A 67 -7.84 6.60 -0.33
N ILE A 68 -8.49 7.60 0.30
CA ILE A 68 -7.84 8.86 0.67
C ILE A 68 -6.75 8.65 1.72
N ASP A 69 -7.01 7.83 2.73
CA ASP A 69 -6.05 7.50 3.78
C ASP A 69 -4.86 6.74 3.21
N ILE A 70 -5.10 5.79 2.31
CA ILE A 70 -4.05 5.02 1.63
C ILE A 70 -3.15 5.93 0.80
N ILE A 71 -3.74 6.80 -0.03
CA ILE A 71 -2.96 7.76 -0.84
C ILE A 71 -2.12 8.67 0.07
N THR A 72 -2.70 9.15 1.16
CA THR A 72 -2.02 10.02 2.13
C THR A 72 -0.85 9.29 2.79
N ALA A 73 -1.08 8.06 3.26
CA ALA A 73 -0.06 7.23 3.90
C ALA A 73 1.10 6.91 2.94
N ILE A 74 0.79 6.51 1.70
CA ILE A 74 1.81 6.24 0.67
C ILE A 74 2.59 7.51 0.35
N THR A 75 1.91 8.65 0.16
CA THR A 75 2.58 9.94 -0.15
C THR A 75 3.50 10.36 0.99
N HIS A 76 3.10 10.16 2.24
CA HIS A 76 3.93 10.43 3.40
C HIS A 76 5.14 9.51 3.47
N ALA A 77 4.94 8.20 3.31
CA ALA A 77 6.00 7.21 3.30
C ALA A 77 7.01 7.45 2.16
N LEU A 78 6.52 7.84 0.97
CA LEU A 78 7.37 8.20 -0.17
C LEU A 78 8.31 9.35 0.14
N LYS A 79 7.84 10.38 0.83
CA LYS A 79 8.68 11.52 1.24
C LYS A 79 9.83 11.05 2.13
N ILE A 80 9.55 10.18 3.10
CA ILE A 80 10.55 9.64 4.03
C ILE A 80 11.58 8.78 3.28
N VAL A 81 11.12 7.81 2.48
CA VAL A 81 12.02 6.87 1.78
C VAL A 81 12.84 7.59 0.70
N THR A 82 12.28 8.63 0.07
CA THR A 82 13.00 9.42 -0.94
C THR A 82 14.05 10.32 -0.30
N SER A 83 13.84 10.82 0.93
CA SER A 83 14.85 11.62 1.63
C SER A 83 15.99 10.78 2.21
N GLU A 84 15.71 9.55 2.66
CA GLU A 84 16.68 8.65 3.27
C GLU A 84 16.53 7.22 2.71
N PRO A 85 16.93 6.96 1.45
CA PRO A 85 16.73 5.66 0.85
C PRO A 85 17.75 4.63 1.38
N HIS A 86 17.27 3.43 1.70
CA HIS A 86 18.12 2.32 2.16
C HIS A 86 18.60 1.39 1.04
N HIS A 87 18.35 1.73 -0.23
CA HIS A 87 18.85 0.96 -1.38
C HIS A 87 20.32 1.29 -1.69
N HIS A 88 20.97 0.47 -2.52
CA HIS A 88 22.34 0.67 -2.98
C HIS A 88 22.35 1.08 -4.44
#